data_AF-A0A933GZ75-F1
#
_entry.id   AF-A0A933GZ75-F1
#
_cell.length_a   1.000
_cell.length_b   1.000
_cell.length_c   1.000
_cell.angle_alpha   90.00
_cell.angle_beta   90.00
_cell.angle_gamma   90.00
#
_symmetry.space_group_name_H-M   'P 1'
#
loop_
_entity.id
_entity.type
_entity.pdbx_description
1 polymer ?
#
loop_
_entity_poly.entity_id
_entity_poly.type
_entity_poly.pdbx_seq_one_letter_code
_entity_poly.pdbx_strand_id
1 'polypeptide(L)'
;MLLSITTRHRPATDLGHLLHKHPDRLQTFSLTTGCAHVFYPVATPEVCTATLLLDVDAVELVRRPGRPGRAEGVLGQYVNDRPYVASSFLSVAIARVYGSALAGRSEDRPELAATRVPLEATLSVLPCRGGEAFLRRLFEPLGYEVVAQPHLLDEAFPDWGKSRYFTTTLRATVRLSELLGHLYVLVPVLDDDKHYYVGEDEVEKLLRHGEAWLASHPERDRIVERYLLHRRKLAREALARLLDDEADDPDERAGARAAEEETIEAALTLADARIETVARMISESGARRVLDLGCGEGKLLKALLAIRSLDEIVGLDVSSRSLEIAAKRLALDRLPERQARRIRLFHGSLLYRDSRRSRRGRDSARSPNRSPPGGTPTPPGRSGGVATRTPRAGRCDPGPQPEQLGRTDRPSIYCA
;
A
#
# COMPACT_ATOMS: atom_id res chain seq x y z
N MET A 1 -0.24 9.08 -16.31
CA MET A 1 0.11 8.00 -17.29
C MET A 1 -1.15 7.57 -18.05
N LEU A 2 -1.05 7.18 -19.33
CA LEU A 2 -2.22 6.83 -20.18
C LEU A 2 -2.12 5.39 -20.73
N LEU A 3 -3.25 4.67 -20.68
CA LEU A 3 -3.54 3.50 -21.48
C LEU A 3 -4.74 3.85 -22.38
N SER A 4 -4.58 3.76 -23.70
CA SER A 4 -5.69 3.92 -24.65
C SER A 4 -5.98 2.60 -25.37
N ILE A 5 -7.25 2.21 -25.43
CA ILE A 5 -7.71 1.01 -26.14
C ILE A 5 -8.62 1.48 -27.27
N THR A 6 -8.26 1.14 -28.50
CA THR A 6 -8.99 1.51 -29.72
C THR A 6 -9.51 0.27 -30.43
N THR A 7 -10.71 0.35 -30.99
CA THR A 7 -11.23 -0.66 -31.91
C THR A 7 -11.84 -0.01 -33.15
N ARG A 8 -11.83 -0.79 -34.24
CA ARG A 8 -12.55 -0.51 -35.50
C ARG A 8 -13.59 -1.59 -35.81
N HIS A 9 -13.92 -2.43 -34.84
CA HIS A 9 -15.10 -3.29 -34.91
C HIS A 9 -16.35 -2.42 -35.18
N ARG A 10 -17.40 -2.96 -35.79
CA ARG A 10 -18.61 -2.19 -36.12
C ARG A 10 -19.84 -2.75 -35.40
N PRO A 11 -20.54 -1.94 -34.60
CA PRO A 11 -20.24 -0.53 -34.28
C PRO A 11 -19.09 -0.40 -33.27
N ALA A 12 -18.14 0.51 -33.50
CA ALA A 12 -16.97 0.63 -32.63
C ALA A 12 -17.33 1.12 -31.23
N THR A 13 -18.43 1.86 -31.11
CA THR A 13 -19.00 2.33 -29.84
C THR A 13 -19.36 1.20 -28.89
N ASP A 14 -19.52 -0.05 -29.36
CA ASP A 14 -19.73 -1.20 -28.49
C ASP A 14 -18.56 -1.45 -27.52
N LEU A 15 -17.38 -0.86 -27.77
CA LEU A 15 -16.29 -0.79 -26.79
C LEU A 15 -16.75 -0.24 -25.43
N GLY A 16 -17.71 0.69 -25.43
CA GLY A 16 -18.32 1.24 -24.22
C GLY A 16 -19.06 0.20 -23.38
N HIS A 17 -19.82 -0.68 -24.04
CA HIS A 17 -20.52 -1.80 -23.40
C HIS A 17 -19.55 -2.87 -22.91
N LEU A 18 -18.51 -3.17 -23.68
CA LEU A 18 -17.49 -4.13 -23.27
C LEU A 18 -16.74 -3.65 -22.02
N LEU A 19 -16.34 -2.37 -21.96
CA LEU A 19 -15.63 -1.79 -20.80
C LEU A 19 -16.56 -1.42 -19.62
N HIS A 20 -17.88 -1.47 -19.82
CA HIS A 20 -18.89 -0.93 -18.90
C HIS A 20 -18.60 0.54 -18.54
N LYS A 21 -18.26 1.33 -19.56
CA LYS A 21 -17.97 2.77 -19.43
C LYS A 21 -18.65 3.49 -20.58
N HIS A 22 -19.65 4.30 -20.23
CA HIS A 22 -20.41 5.07 -21.20
C HIS A 22 -19.53 6.12 -21.89
N PRO A 23 -19.49 6.19 -23.24
CA PRO A 23 -18.62 7.13 -23.97
C PRO A 23 -18.80 8.61 -23.60
N ASP A 24 -20.06 9.04 -23.42
CA ASP A 24 -20.39 10.44 -23.08
C ASP A 24 -20.14 10.82 -21.61
N ARG A 25 -19.54 9.94 -20.80
CA ARG A 25 -19.31 10.19 -19.37
C ARG A 25 -17.83 10.06 -19.02
N LEU A 26 -17.23 11.16 -18.60
CA LEU A 26 -15.99 11.13 -17.82
C LEU A 26 -16.28 10.50 -16.45
N GLN A 27 -15.55 9.44 -16.12
CA GLN A 27 -15.69 8.75 -14.84
C GLN A 27 -14.36 8.79 -14.08
N THR A 28 -14.43 9.00 -12.78
CA THR A 28 -13.25 9.06 -11.89
C THR A 28 -13.39 8.01 -10.80
N PHE A 29 -12.33 7.25 -10.57
CA PHE A 29 -12.25 6.16 -9.61
C PHE A 29 -11.11 6.42 -8.64
N SER A 30 -11.40 6.40 -7.34
CA SER A 30 -10.35 6.48 -6.32
C SER A 30 -9.54 5.18 -6.28
N LEU A 31 -8.23 5.33 -6.26
CA LEU A 31 -7.25 4.28 -6.05
C LEU A 31 -6.54 4.51 -4.72
N THR A 32 -5.80 3.51 -4.26
CA THR A 32 -4.96 3.67 -3.08
C THR A 32 -3.83 4.67 -3.30
N THR A 33 -3.40 4.95 -4.52
CA THR A 33 -2.27 5.85 -4.80
C THR A 33 -2.67 7.09 -5.61
N GLY A 34 -3.95 7.46 -5.61
CA GLY A 34 -4.47 8.61 -6.36
C GLY A 34 -5.82 8.29 -7.00
N CYS A 35 -5.98 8.66 -8.27
CA CYS A 35 -7.21 8.47 -9.03
C CYS A 35 -6.93 7.86 -10.41
N ALA A 36 -7.96 7.21 -10.96
CA ALA A 36 -8.01 6.82 -12.36
C ALA A 36 -9.21 7.48 -13.03
N HIS A 37 -9.00 8.03 -14.23
CA HIS A 37 -10.04 8.67 -15.03
C HIS A 37 -10.27 7.87 -16.30
N VAL A 38 -11.53 7.64 -16.66
CA VAL A 38 -11.91 7.04 -17.94
C VAL A 38 -12.70 8.05 -18.75
N PHE A 39 -12.27 8.24 -19.99
CA PHE A 39 -12.97 9.05 -20.98
C PHE A 39 -12.73 8.52 -22.39
N TYR A 40 -13.50 9.01 -23.34
CA TYR A 40 -13.44 8.59 -24.73
C TYR A 40 -13.08 9.77 -25.62
N PRO A 41 -11.80 9.93 -26.02
CA PRO A 41 -11.43 11.00 -26.95
C PRO A 41 -12.09 10.85 -28.33
N VAL A 42 -12.43 9.62 -28.73
CA VAL A 42 -13.13 9.32 -29.98
C VAL A 42 -14.19 8.25 -29.72
N ALA A 43 -15.45 8.52 -30.09
CA ALA A 43 -16.55 7.57 -29.99
C ALA A 43 -17.48 7.73 -31.19
N THR A 44 -17.14 7.02 -32.27
CA THR A 44 -17.90 6.99 -33.53
C THR A 44 -18.22 5.55 -33.90
N PRO A 45 -19.22 5.28 -34.76
CA PRO A 45 -19.50 3.93 -35.24
C PRO A 45 -18.31 3.25 -35.95
N GLU A 46 -17.40 4.04 -36.54
CA GLU A 46 -16.24 3.55 -37.29
C GLU A 46 -15.00 3.31 -36.42
N VAL A 47 -14.81 4.16 -35.41
CA VAL A 47 -13.66 4.13 -34.50
C VAL A 47 -14.10 4.56 -33.11
N CYS A 48 -13.70 3.79 -32.10
CA CYS A 48 -13.89 4.13 -30.71
C CYS A 48 -12.59 3.92 -29.94
N THR A 49 -12.23 4.89 -29.11
CA THR A 49 -11.04 4.90 -28.29
C THR A 49 -11.42 5.24 -26.87
N ALA A 50 -11.18 4.31 -25.95
CA ALA A 50 -11.28 4.51 -24.51
C ALA A 50 -9.90 4.81 -23.94
N THR A 51 -9.78 5.82 -23.08
CA THR A 51 -8.52 6.18 -22.43
C THR A 51 -8.67 6.09 -20.92
N LEU A 52 -7.79 5.33 -20.29
CA LEU A 52 -7.58 5.25 -18.85
C LEU A 52 -6.36 6.12 -18.48
N LEU A 53 -6.60 7.21 -17.78
CA LEU A 53 -5.59 8.11 -17.24
C LEU A 53 -5.37 7.80 -15.76
N LEU A 54 -4.16 7.44 -15.38
CA LEU A 54 -3.75 7.35 -13.98
C LEU A 54 -3.15 8.66 -13.54
N ASP A 55 -3.75 9.22 -12.49
CA ASP A 55 -3.30 10.40 -11.75
C ASP A 55 -2.84 9.94 -10.36
N VAL A 56 -1.55 9.70 -10.22
CA VAL A 56 -0.94 9.15 -9.00
C VAL A 56 -0.42 10.29 -8.14
N ASP A 57 -0.83 10.31 -6.87
CA ASP A 57 -0.36 11.29 -5.90
C ASP A 57 1.03 10.89 -5.38
N ALA A 58 2.06 11.58 -5.88
CA ALA A 58 3.45 11.37 -5.49
C ALA A 58 3.70 11.60 -3.99
N VAL A 59 2.94 12.50 -3.34
CA VAL A 59 3.11 12.84 -1.92
C VAL A 59 2.49 11.78 -1.04
N GLU A 60 1.28 11.32 -1.37
CA GLU A 60 0.66 10.19 -0.66
C GLU A 60 1.48 8.90 -0.80
N LEU A 61 2.11 8.69 -1.96
CA LEU A 61 2.94 7.52 -2.22
C LEU A 61 4.10 7.41 -1.21
N VAL A 62 4.71 8.53 -0.81
CA VAL A 62 5.81 8.57 0.17
C VAL A 62 5.34 8.43 1.61
N ARG A 63 4.14 8.94 1.92
CA ARG A 63 3.61 8.93 3.29
C ARG A 63 3.10 7.57 3.74
N ARG A 64 2.90 6.63 2.82
CA ARG A 64 2.41 5.29 3.12
C ARG A 64 3.56 4.34 3.45
N PRO A 65 3.41 3.48 4.47
CA PRO A 65 4.36 2.41 4.74
C PRO A 65 4.23 1.34 3.64
N GLY A 66 5.04 1.46 2.59
CA GLY A 66 5.22 0.49 1.52
C GLY A 66 6.69 0.15 1.34
N ARG A 67 7.01 -0.87 0.53
CA ARG A 67 8.40 -1.11 0.13
C ARG A 67 8.83 0.14 -0.66
N PRO A 68 9.95 0.81 -0.32
CA PRO A 68 10.59 1.68 -1.30
C PRO A 68 10.76 0.81 -2.55
N GLY A 69 10.41 1.29 -3.74
CA GLY A 69 10.85 0.61 -4.96
C GLY A 69 12.37 0.47 -4.96
N ARG A 70 12.99 0.11 -6.09
CA ARG A 70 14.46 0.24 -6.22
C ARG A 70 14.93 1.72 -6.25
N ALA A 71 14.27 2.62 -5.52
CA ALA A 71 14.66 4.00 -5.33
C ALA A 71 16.00 4.06 -4.59
N GLU A 72 17.00 4.62 -5.23
CA GLU A 72 18.31 4.88 -4.64
C GLU A 72 18.21 6.07 -3.67
N GLY A 73 18.46 5.80 -2.39
CA GLY A 73 18.54 6.82 -1.35
C GLY A 73 17.20 7.44 -0.92
N VAL A 74 17.28 8.35 0.06
CA VAL A 74 16.12 9.03 0.67
C VAL A 74 15.40 9.95 -0.33
N LEU A 75 16.14 10.52 -1.28
CA LEU A 75 15.61 11.41 -2.33
C LEU A 75 14.79 10.66 -3.39
N GLY A 76 15.18 9.44 -3.75
CA GLY A 76 14.47 8.64 -4.75
C GLY A 76 13.04 8.24 -4.31
N GLN A 77 12.72 8.40 -3.02
CA GLN A 77 11.34 8.23 -2.54
C GLN A 77 10.45 9.39 -2.99
N TYR A 78 10.98 10.62 -3.01
CA TYR A 78 10.22 11.82 -3.36
C TYR A 78 10.27 12.15 -4.85
N VAL A 79 11.39 11.86 -5.51
CA VAL A 79 11.60 12.11 -6.94
C VAL A 79 11.83 10.78 -7.64
N ASN A 80 10.76 10.27 -8.24
CA ASN A 80 10.81 9.05 -9.03
C ASN A 80 9.80 9.09 -10.18
N ASP A 81 9.89 8.10 -11.03
CA ASP A 81 9.11 7.94 -12.24
C ASP A 81 7.69 7.41 -12.02
N ARG A 82 7.35 6.99 -10.79
CA ARG A 82 6.17 6.16 -10.51
C ARG A 82 4.82 6.80 -10.79
N PRO A 83 4.66 8.11 -10.63
CA PRO A 83 3.43 8.76 -11.06
C PRO A 83 3.24 8.81 -12.58
N TYR A 84 4.31 8.60 -13.35
CA TYR A 84 4.35 8.92 -14.78
C TYR A 84 4.43 7.68 -15.68
N VAL A 85 4.75 6.52 -15.11
CA VAL A 85 5.04 5.28 -15.86
C VAL A 85 3.92 4.24 -15.73
N ALA A 86 3.74 3.42 -16.77
CA ALA A 86 2.90 2.23 -16.80
C ALA A 86 3.57 1.12 -15.97
N SER A 87 3.45 1.22 -14.65
CA SER A 87 3.94 0.24 -13.67
C SER A 87 2.81 -0.68 -13.21
N SER A 88 3.03 -1.43 -12.13
CA SER A 88 1.99 -2.21 -11.45
C SER A 88 0.77 -1.39 -11.02
N PHE A 89 0.86 -0.06 -10.92
CA PHE A 89 -0.32 0.79 -10.70
C PHE A 89 -1.33 0.69 -11.84
N LEU A 90 -0.86 0.51 -13.08
CA LEU A 90 -1.75 0.29 -14.22
C LEU A 90 -2.54 -1.01 -14.04
N SER A 91 -1.90 -2.10 -13.62
CA SER A 91 -2.57 -3.38 -13.36
C SER A 91 -3.67 -3.23 -12.31
N VAL A 92 -3.38 -2.53 -11.20
CA VAL A 92 -4.37 -2.23 -10.16
C VAL A 92 -5.53 -1.40 -10.72
N ALA A 93 -5.25 -0.38 -11.53
CA ALA A 93 -6.28 0.43 -12.15
C ALA A 93 -7.13 -0.37 -13.14
N ILE A 94 -6.54 -1.25 -13.94
CA ILE A 94 -7.27 -2.15 -14.85
C ILE A 94 -8.23 -3.04 -14.05
N ALA A 95 -7.76 -3.71 -13.00
CA ALA A 95 -8.60 -4.57 -12.18
C ALA A 95 -9.75 -3.79 -11.52
N ARG A 96 -9.47 -2.59 -10.99
CA ARG A 96 -10.48 -1.76 -10.31
C ARG A 96 -11.52 -1.17 -11.27
N VAL A 97 -11.09 -0.70 -12.44
CA VAL A 97 -11.93 0.09 -13.35
C VAL A 97 -12.59 -0.78 -14.42
N TYR A 98 -11.88 -1.81 -14.89
CA TYR A 98 -12.30 -2.71 -15.96
C TYR A 98 -12.51 -4.15 -15.47
N GLY A 99 -12.77 -4.37 -14.18
CA GLY A 99 -12.91 -5.71 -13.58
C GLY A 99 -13.89 -6.63 -14.32
N SER A 100 -15.08 -6.15 -14.68
CA SER A 100 -16.05 -6.95 -15.45
C SER A 100 -15.54 -7.33 -16.83
N ALA A 101 -14.90 -6.40 -17.54
CA ALA A 101 -14.33 -6.63 -18.86
C ALA A 101 -13.12 -7.57 -18.80
N LEU A 102 -12.27 -7.42 -17.77
CA LEU A 102 -11.14 -8.31 -17.48
C LEU A 102 -11.61 -9.74 -17.21
N ALA A 103 -12.77 -9.89 -16.56
CA ALA A 103 -13.41 -11.19 -16.35
C ALA A 103 -14.18 -11.71 -17.59
N GLY A 104 -14.12 -11.01 -18.72
CA GLY A 104 -14.78 -11.44 -19.96
C GLY A 104 -16.31 -11.31 -19.97
N ARG A 105 -16.89 -10.53 -19.05
CA ARG A 105 -18.33 -10.32 -18.96
C ARG A 105 -18.73 -9.02 -19.63
N SER A 106 -19.90 -9.00 -20.28
CA SER A 106 -20.64 -7.79 -20.70
C SER A 106 -22.13 -8.10 -20.72
N GLU A 107 -22.90 -7.43 -19.85
CA GLU A 107 -24.35 -7.67 -19.71
C GLU A 107 -25.10 -7.30 -20.99
N ASP A 108 -24.74 -6.16 -21.59
CA ASP A 108 -25.41 -5.65 -22.80
C ASP A 108 -24.96 -6.35 -24.10
N ARG A 109 -23.75 -6.95 -24.09
CA ARG A 109 -23.08 -7.50 -25.29
C ARG A 109 -22.31 -8.81 -24.98
N PRO A 110 -22.98 -9.87 -24.49
CA PRO A 110 -22.31 -11.12 -24.09
C PRO A 110 -21.61 -11.81 -25.27
N GLU A 111 -22.27 -11.87 -26.44
CA GLU A 111 -21.69 -12.48 -27.64
C GLU A 111 -20.43 -11.75 -28.11
N LEU A 112 -20.42 -10.42 -28.04
CA LEU A 112 -19.26 -9.61 -28.41
C LEU A 112 -18.11 -9.78 -27.42
N ALA A 113 -18.39 -9.91 -26.12
CA ALA A 113 -17.38 -10.16 -25.11
C ALA A 113 -16.64 -11.51 -25.32
N ALA A 114 -17.35 -12.51 -25.87
CA ALA A 114 -16.77 -13.79 -26.26
C ALA A 114 -16.05 -13.75 -27.63
N THR A 115 -16.25 -12.69 -28.42
CA THR A 115 -15.74 -12.58 -29.79
C THR A 115 -14.35 -11.92 -29.82
N ARG A 116 -13.47 -12.42 -30.70
CA ARG A 116 -12.19 -11.76 -31.00
C ARG A 116 -12.41 -10.59 -31.94
N VAL A 117 -11.98 -9.40 -31.54
CA VAL A 117 -12.14 -8.16 -32.30
C VAL A 117 -10.79 -7.47 -32.48
N PRO A 118 -10.62 -6.65 -33.55
CA PRO A 118 -9.39 -5.90 -33.74
C PRO A 118 -9.25 -4.85 -32.63
N LEU A 119 -8.20 -4.97 -31.83
CA LEU A 119 -7.89 -4.08 -30.72
C LEU A 119 -6.48 -3.51 -30.88
N GLU A 120 -6.35 -2.23 -30.56
CA GLU A 120 -5.09 -1.52 -30.46
C GLU A 120 -4.96 -0.91 -29.07
N ALA A 121 -3.96 -1.32 -28.30
CA ALA A 121 -3.63 -0.73 -27.00
C ALA A 121 -2.36 0.13 -27.12
N THR A 122 -2.43 1.37 -26.65
CA THR A 122 -1.27 2.28 -26.60
C THR A 122 -0.97 2.66 -25.14
N LEU A 123 0.26 2.39 -24.71
CA LEU A 123 0.81 2.78 -23.41
C LEU A 123 1.85 3.90 -23.63
N SER A 124 1.60 5.09 -23.09
CA SER A 124 2.45 6.26 -23.38
C SER A 124 3.86 6.17 -22.80
N VAL A 125 4.02 5.56 -21.63
CA VAL A 125 5.33 5.47 -20.96
C VAL A 125 5.45 4.12 -20.28
N LEU A 126 5.95 3.12 -21.00
CA LEU A 126 6.16 1.77 -20.51
C LEU A 126 7.63 1.56 -20.14
N PRO A 127 7.97 1.39 -18.84
CA PRO A 127 9.32 1.03 -18.43
C PRO A 127 9.60 -0.41 -18.88
N CYS A 128 10.67 -0.59 -19.65
CA CYS A 128 11.11 -1.92 -20.07
C CYS A 128 12.58 -2.12 -19.70
N ARG A 129 12.82 -2.71 -18.52
CA ARG A 129 14.20 -2.99 -18.05
C ARG A 129 14.90 -4.08 -18.87
N GLY A 130 14.14 -4.88 -19.62
CA GLY A 130 14.68 -5.89 -20.55
C GLY A 130 14.97 -5.37 -21.96
N GLY A 131 14.70 -4.09 -22.23
CA GLY A 131 14.81 -3.48 -23.56
C GLY A 131 13.72 -3.93 -24.54
N GLU A 132 13.70 -3.31 -25.72
CA GLU A 132 12.69 -3.56 -26.77
C GLU A 132 12.59 -5.04 -27.16
N ALA A 133 13.74 -5.74 -27.29
CA ALA A 133 13.75 -7.14 -27.67
C ALA A 133 13.01 -8.03 -26.66
N PHE A 134 13.06 -7.72 -25.37
CA PHE A 134 12.30 -8.45 -24.36
C PHE A 134 10.81 -8.13 -24.45
N LEU A 135 10.45 -6.86 -24.67
CA LEU A 135 9.07 -6.44 -24.88
C LEU A 135 8.42 -7.22 -26.05
N ARG A 136 9.13 -7.32 -27.17
CA ARG A 136 8.70 -8.11 -28.34
C ARG A 136 8.48 -9.59 -27.99
N ARG A 137 9.45 -10.23 -27.33
CA ARG A 137 9.34 -11.64 -26.90
C ARG A 137 8.20 -11.92 -25.91
N LEU A 138 7.65 -10.89 -25.24
CA LEU A 138 6.49 -11.06 -24.36
C LEU A 138 5.15 -10.96 -25.09
N PHE A 139 5.04 -10.13 -26.14
CA PHE A 139 3.76 -9.86 -26.78
C PHE A 139 3.62 -10.52 -28.16
N GLU A 140 4.69 -10.65 -28.94
CA GLU A 140 4.63 -11.27 -30.27
C GLU A 140 4.16 -12.74 -30.23
N PRO A 141 4.57 -13.59 -29.26
CA PRO A 141 4.04 -14.95 -29.14
C PRO A 141 2.53 -15.03 -28.83
N LEU A 142 1.97 -13.96 -28.27
CA LEU A 142 0.53 -13.83 -28.00
C LEU A 142 -0.26 -13.31 -29.22
N GLY A 143 0.41 -13.14 -30.36
CA GLY A 143 -0.20 -12.70 -31.62
C GLY A 143 -0.28 -11.19 -31.81
N TYR A 144 0.46 -10.41 -31.01
CA TYR A 144 0.49 -8.96 -31.15
C TYR A 144 1.52 -8.50 -32.18
N GLU A 145 1.13 -7.57 -33.02
CA GLU A 145 2.06 -6.65 -33.65
C GLU A 145 2.50 -5.62 -32.61
N VAL A 146 3.82 -5.45 -32.47
CA VAL A 146 4.43 -4.59 -31.46
C VAL A 146 5.17 -3.43 -32.14
N VAL A 147 4.74 -2.21 -31.84
CA VAL A 147 5.46 -0.98 -32.18
C VAL A 147 5.94 -0.33 -30.89
N ALA A 148 7.26 -0.28 -30.70
CA ALA A 148 7.89 0.32 -29.53
C ALA A 148 8.74 1.52 -29.95
N GLN A 149 8.35 2.72 -29.53
CA GLN A 149 9.10 3.94 -29.76
C GLN A 149 9.92 4.28 -28.51
N PRO A 150 11.27 4.22 -28.57
CA PRO A 150 12.12 4.58 -27.44
C PRO A 150 12.14 6.09 -27.20
N HIS A 151 12.19 6.50 -25.94
CA HIS A 151 12.37 7.89 -25.53
C HIS A 151 13.83 8.19 -25.21
N LEU A 152 14.31 9.40 -25.51
CA LEU A 152 15.60 9.89 -25.00
C LEU A 152 15.53 10.12 -23.48
N LEU A 153 16.68 10.12 -22.81
CA LEU A 153 16.73 10.55 -21.41
C LEU A 153 16.40 12.04 -21.28
N ASP A 154 16.94 12.85 -22.20
CA ASP A 154 16.69 14.28 -22.27
C ASP A 154 16.87 14.73 -23.73
N GLU A 155 15.90 15.48 -24.27
CA GLU A 155 15.96 16.01 -25.64
C GLU A 155 17.02 17.12 -25.78
N ALA A 156 17.32 17.85 -24.70
CA ALA A 156 18.36 18.87 -24.67
C ALA A 156 19.78 18.28 -24.57
N PHE A 157 19.90 17.01 -24.13
CA PHE A 157 21.18 16.30 -24.02
C PHE A 157 21.13 14.91 -24.71
N PRO A 158 21.03 14.86 -26.07
CA PRO A 158 20.91 13.60 -26.80
C PRO A 158 22.06 12.61 -26.56
N ASP A 159 23.26 13.11 -26.23
CA ASP A 159 24.46 12.30 -25.94
C ASP A 159 24.30 11.41 -24.70
N TRP A 160 23.33 11.71 -23.81
CA TRP A 160 22.99 10.83 -22.68
C TRP A 160 22.34 9.52 -23.14
N GLY A 161 21.84 9.48 -24.37
CA GLY A 161 21.29 8.30 -25.00
C GLY A 161 19.82 8.05 -24.68
N LYS A 162 19.39 6.82 -24.96
CA LYS A 162 17.99 6.40 -24.81
C LYS A 162 17.69 6.06 -23.36
N SER A 163 16.49 6.44 -22.91
CA SER A 163 15.91 5.99 -21.65
C SER A 163 15.47 4.52 -21.73
N ARG A 164 14.99 4.00 -20.60
CA ARG A 164 14.35 2.67 -20.51
C ARG A 164 12.86 2.68 -20.85
N TYR A 165 12.31 3.82 -21.22
CA TYR A 165 10.87 3.99 -21.44
C TYR A 165 10.52 3.96 -22.92
N PHE A 166 9.37 3.38 -23.21
CA PHE A 166 8.85 3.27 -24.56
C PHE A 166 7.40 3.76 -24.60
N THR A 167 7.04 4.49 -25.65
CA THR A 167 5.63 4.50 -26.09
C THR A 167 5.41 3.19 -26.83
N THR A 168 4.46 2.39 -26.37
CA THR A 168 4.22 1.04 -26.94
C THR A 168 2.81 0.95 -27.47
N THR A 169 2.68 0.58 -28.74
CA THR A 169 1.41 0.23 -29.38
C THR A 169 1.39 -1.27 -29.67
N LEU A 170 0.32 -1.93 -29.22
CA LEU A 170 0.07 -3.36 -29.34
C LEU A 170 -1.20 -3.56 -30.15
N ARG A 171 -1.13 -4.28 -31.28
CA ARG A 171 -2.29 -4.56 -32.14
C ARG A 171 -2.50 -6.06 -32.26
N ALA A 172 -3.73 -6.51 -32.04
CA ALA A 172 -4.12 -7.90 -32.26
C ALA A 172 -5.62 -8.05 -32.46
N THR A 173 -6.04 -9.18 -33.02
CA THR A 173 -7.45 -9.61 -33.03
C THR A 173 -7.64 -10.62 -31.90
N VAL A 174 -8.10 -10.13 -30.75
CA VAL A 174 -8.24 -10.89 -29.49
C VAL A 174 -9.54 -10.50 -28.78
N ARG A 175 -9.93 -11.26 -27.76
CA ARG A 175 -11.01 -10.82 -26.84
C ARG A 175 -10.51 -9.66 -25.99
N LEU A 176 -11.40 -8.77 -25.58
CA LEU A 176 -11.02 -7.65 -24.72
C LEU A 176 -10.45 -8.12 -23.37
N SER A 177 -11.00 -9.19 -22.81
CA SER A 177 -10.48 -9.81 -21.58
C SER A 177 -9.07 -10.34 -21.74
N GLU A 178 -8.73 -10.93 -22.89
CA GLU A 178 -7.37 -11.39 -23.20
C GLU A 178 -6.39 -10.21 -23.24
N LEU A 179 -6.74 -9.13 -23.95
CA LEU A 179 -5.92 -7.91 -23.97
C LEU A 179 -5.67 -7.36 -22.56
N LEU A 180 -6.75 -7.20 -21.78
CA LEU A 180 -6.64 -6.66 -20.41
C LEU A 180 -5.85 -7.60 -19.50
N GLY A 181 -6.02 -8.92 -19.63
CA GLY A 181 -5.29 -9.94 -18.87
C GLY A 181 -3.80 -9.94 -19.20
N HIS A 182 -3.44 -9.87 -20.49
CA HIS A 182 -2.05 -9.75 -20.92
C HIS A 182 -1.41 -8.47 -20.36
N LEU A 183 -2.08 -7.32 -20.46
CA LEU A 183 -1.57 -6.07 -19.90
C LEU A 183 -1.42 -6.14 -18.37
N TYR A 184 -2.41 -6.71 -17.69
CA TYR A 184 -2.41 -6.87 -16.24
C TYR A 184 -1.18 -7.64 -15.75
N VAL A 185 -0.83 -8.74 -16.44
CA VAL A 185 0.31 -9.59 -16.09
C VAL A 185 1.64 -9.04 -16.59
N LEU A 186 1.72 -8.61 -17.84
CA LEU A 186 3.00 -8.32 -18.52
C LEU A 186 3.56 -6.93 -18.22
N VAL A 187 2.71 -5.95 -17.87
CA VAL A 187 3.19 -4.59 -17.50
C VAL A 187 4.13 -4.64 -16.26
N PRO A 188 3.75 -5.29 -15.13
CA PRO A 188 4.67 -5.47 -14.00
C PRO A 188 5.96 -6.23 -14.34
N VAL A 189 5.91 -7.18 -15.29
CA VAL A 189 7.06 -7.97 -15.74
C VAL A 189 8.07 -7.14 -16.52
N LEU A 190 7.59 -6.16 -17.29
CA LEU A 190 8.42 -5.22 -18.04
C LEU A 190 9.12 -4.22 -17.10
N ASP A 191 8.38 -3.72 -16.10
CA ASP A 191 8.90 -2.80 -15.09
C ASP A 191 9.90 -3.49 -14.14
N ASP A 192 9.73 -4.79 -13.86
CA ASP A 192 10.56 -5.57 -12.92
C ASP A 192 10.65 -4.90 -11.54
N ASP A 193 9.55 -4.27 -11.13
CA ASP A 193 9.38 -3.53 -9.88
C ASP A 193 7.89 -3.52 -9.49
N LYS A 194 7.59 -3.56 -8.19
CA LYS A 194 6.22 -3.38 -7.66
C LYS A 194 6.27 -2.50 -6.43
N HIS A 195 5.29 -1.62 -6.32
CA HIS A 195 5.18 -0.64 -5.21
C HIS A 195 4.56 -1.21 -3.93
N TYR A 196 4.23 -2.50 -3.95
CA TYR A 196 3.62 -3.21 -2.84
C TYR A 196 4.35 -4.53 -2.59
N TYR A 197 4.08 -5.12 -1.43
CA TYR A 197 4.65 -6.41 -1.05
C TYR A 197 3.99 -7.54 -1.85
N VAL A 198 4.80 -8.43 -2.43
CA VAL A 198 4.32 -9.61 -3.16
C VAL A 198 4.23 -10.80 -2.21
N GLY A 199 3.00 -11.28 -1.96
CA GLY A 199 2.69 -12.44 -1.13
C GLY A 199 2.23 -13.65 -1.94
N GLU A 200 1.68 -14.65 -1.25
CA GLU A 200 1.11 -15.87 -1.88
C GLU A 200 -0.15 -15.54 -2.70
N ASP A 201 -0.89 -14.49 -2.35
CA ASP A 201 -2.02 -13.95 -3.11
C ASP A 201 -1.66 -13.53 -4.55
N GLU A 202 -0.42 -13.10 -4.78
CA GLU A 202 0.05 -12.74 -6.12
C GLU A 202 0.26 -13.96 -7.03
N VAL A 203 0.50 -15.15 -6.47
CA VAL A 203 0.52 -16.41 -7.23
C VAL A 203 -0.88 -16.67 -7.78
N GLU A 204 -1.91 -16.56 -6.95
CA GLU A 204 -3.29 -16.77 -7.38
C GLU A 204 -3.74 -15.78 -8.44
N LYS A 205 -3.39 -14.49 -8.29
CA LYS A 205 -3.66 -13.46 -9.31
C LYS A 205 -2.95 -13.77 -10.62
N LEU A 206 -1.69 -14.21 -10.57
CA LEU A 206 -0.93 -14.57 -11.76
C LEU A 206 -1.60 -15.74 -12.49
N LEU A 207 -2.00 -16.78 -11.76
CA LEU A 207 -2.68 -17.94 -12.34
C LEU A 207 -4.02 -17.54 -12.93
N ARG A 208 -4.86 -16.82 -12.18
CA ARG A 208 -6.20 -16.39 -12.64
C ARG A 208 -6.16 -15.63 -13.97
N HIS A 209 -5.17 -14.75 -14.18
CA HIS A 209 -5.06 -13.95 -15.40
C HIS A 209 -4.09 -14.54 -16.44
N GLY A 210 -3.34 -15.58 -16.06
CA GLY A 210 -2.31 -16.22 -16.87
C GLY A 210 -2.68 -17.60 -17.40
N GLU A 211 -3.55 -18.36 -16.73
CA GLU A 211 -3.78 -19.79 -16.95
C GLU A 211 -4.01 -20.18 -18.41
N ALA A 212 -4.82 -19.41 -19.16
CA ALA A 212 -5.15 -19.71 -20.54
C ALA A 212 -3.97 -19.62 -21.55
N TRP A 213 -2.89 -18.91 -21.22
CA TRP A 213 -1.81 -18.59 -22.17
C TRP A 213 -0.40 -18.71 -21.59
N LEU A 214 -0.25 -18.57 -20.27
CA LEU A 214 1.05 -18.48 -19.61
C LEU A 214 1.77 -19.83 -19.63
N ALA A 215 1.05 -20.95 -19.47
CA ALA A 215 1.64 -22.28 -19.48
C ALA A 215 2.38 -22.59 -20.78
N SER A 216 1.84 -22.14 -21.92
CA SER A 216 2.38 -22.33 -23.27
C SER A 216 3.30 -21.19 -23.74
N HIS A 217 3.46 -20.12 -22.96
CA HIS A 217 4.26 -18.97 -23.37
C HIS A 217 5.77 -19.30 -23.36
N PRO A 218 6.55 -18.97 -24.41
CA PRO A 218 7.98 -19.30 -24.48
C PRO A 218 8.82 -18.63 -23.38
N GLU A 219 8.40 -17.45 -22.93
CA GLU A 219 9.04 -16.72 -21.81
C GLU A 219 8.38 -17.00 -20.45
N ARG A 220 7.59 -18.08 -20.29
CA ARG A 220 6.84 -18.41 -19.06
C ARG A 220 7.67 -18.25 -17.79
N ASP A 221 8.82 -18.90 -17.73
CA ASP A 221 9.64 -18.91 -16.51
C ASP A 221 10.09 -17.49 -16.14
N ARG A 222 10.48 -16.68 -17.13
CA ARG A 222 10.86 -15.28 -16.93
C ARG A 222 9.68 -14.38 -16.56
N ILE A 223 8.49 -14.65 -17.08
CA ILE A 223 7.26 -13.95 -16.70
C ILE A 223 6.95 -14.22 -15.23
N VAL A 224 6.92 -15.49 -14.82
CA VAL A 224 6.62 -15.89 -13.44
C VAL A 224 7.64 -15.31 -12.46
N GLU A 225 8.93 -15.44 -12.78
CA GLU A 225 10.01 -14.91 -11.93
C GLU A 225 9.88 -13.39 -11.71
N ARG A 226 9.71 -12.62 -12.79
CA ARG A 226 9.62 -11.14 -12.69
C ARG A 226 8.31 -10.68 -12.08
N TYR A 227 7.19 -11.32 -12.43
CA TYR A 227 5.89 -10.98 -11.86
C TYR A 227 5.90 -11.14 -10.33
N LEU A 228 6.60 -12.16 -9.82
CA LEU A 228 6.74 -12.43 -8.40
C LEU A 228 7.98 -11.77 -7.77
N LEU A 229 8.56 -10.75 -8.44
CA LEU A 229 9.75 -10.00 -8.00
C LEU A 229 10.91 -10.89 -7.54
N HIS A 230 11.22 -11.92 -8.34
CA HIS A 230 12.31 -12.88 -8.15
C HIS A 230 12.22 -13.68 -6.84
N ARG A 231 11.02 -13.80 -6.25
CA ARG A 231 10.79 -14.64 -5.05
C ARG A 231 10.75 -16.11 -5.43
N ARG A 232 11.93 -16.76 -5.40
CA ARG A 232 12.13 -18.17 -5.79
C ARG A 232 11.10 -19.15 -5.24
N LYS A 233 10.66 -18.99 -3.98
CA LYS A 233 9.64 -19.87 -3.38
C LYS A 233 8.31 -19.75 -4.13
N LEU A 234 7.81 -18.54 -4.30
CA LEU A 234 6.55 -18.25 -4.99
C LEU A 234 6.63 -18.60 -6.48
N ALA A 235 7.76 -18.30 -7.13
CA ALA A 235 7.95 -18.62 -8.54
C ALA A 235 7.92 -20.12 -8.79
N ARG A 236 8.57 -20.92 -7.93
CA ARG A 236 8.53 -22.38 -8.02
C ARG A 236 7.11 -22.93 -7.80
N GLU A 237 6.38 -22.38 -6.83
CA GLU A 237 4.99 -22.76 -6.57
C GLU A 237 4.08 -22.46 -7.76
N ALA A 238 4.16 -21.24 -8.32
CA ALA A 238 3.40 -20.86 -9.50
C ALA A 238 3.72 -21.76 -10.71
N LEU A 239 5.00 -22.05 -10.96
CA LEU A 239 5.41 -22.92 -12.06
C LEU A 239 4.94 -24.37 -11.88
N ALA A 240 4.98 -24.91 -10.66
CA ALA A 240 4.44 -26.24 -10.39
C ALA A 240 2.95 -26.31 -10.70
N ARG A 241 2.17 -25.31 -10.23
CA ARG A 241 0.72 -25.23 -10.47
C ARG A 241 0.36 -25.02 -11.94
N LEU A 242 1.21 -24.36 -12.73
CA LEU A 242 1.02 -24.21 -14.18
C LEU A 242 1.29 -25.49 -14.98
N LEU A 243 1.98 -26.47 -14.38
CA LEU A 243 2.34 -27.73 -15.02
C LEU A 243 1.44 -28.90 -14.58
N ASP A 244 0.90 -28.83 -13.36
CA ASP A 244 0.04 -29.86 -12.76
C ASP A 244 -1.45 -29.72 -13.19
N ASP A 245 -1.74 -29.67 -14.49
CA ASP A 245 -3.09 -29.58 -15.10
C ASP A 245 -4.06 -30.72 -14.68
N GLU A 246 -4.56 -30.73 -13.43
CA GLU A 246 -5.83 -31.34 -13.08
C GLU A 246 -6.92 -30.26 -13.10
N ALA A 247 -7.69 -30.29 -14.19
CA ALA A 247 -8.80 -29.40 -14.47
C ALA A 247 -9.88 -29.49 -13.38
N ASP A 248 -10.16 -28.36 -12.74
CA ASP A 248 -11.38 -28.14 -11.97
C ASP A 248 -12.12 -26.94 -12.53
N ASP A 249 -13.39 -27.18 -12.84
CA ASP A 249 -14.38 -26.37 -13.57
C ASP A 249 -14.31 -24.84 -13.32
N PRO A 250 -14.19 -24.00 -14.38
CA PRO A 250 -14.09 -22.54 -14.27
C PRO A 250 -15.33 -21.84 -13.70
N ASP A 251 -16.53 -22.42 -13.83
CA ASP A 251 -17.78 -21.68 -13.59
C ASP A 251 -18.22 -21.66 -12.11
N GLU A 252 -17.79 -22.60 -11.27
CA GLU A 252 -18.13 -22.58 -9.83
C GLU A 252 -17.25 -21.61 -9.02
N ARG A 253 -16.06 -21.24 -9.53
CA ARG A 253 -15.09 -20.39 -8.81
C ARG A 253 -15.36 -18.89 -8.93
N ALA A 254 -16.07 -18.45 -9.97
CA ALA A 254 -16.29 -17.02 -10.24
C ALA A 254 -17.37 -16.39 -9.36
N GLY A 255 -18.38 -17.16 -8.94
CA GLY A 255 -19.52 -16.67 -8.15
C GLY A 255 -19.26 -16.61 -6.64
N ALA A 256 -18.51 -17.57 -6.09
CA ALA A 256 -18.25 -17.65 -4.65
C ALA A 256 -17.10 -16.73 -4.17
N ARG A 257 -16.16 -16.37 -5.05
CA ARG A 257 -14.93 -15.63 -4.68
C ARG A 257 -15.02 -14.11 -4.75
N ALA A 258 -16.05 -13.57 -5.41
CA ALA A 258 -16.31 -12.12 -5.41
C ALA A 258 -16.78 -11.61 -4.02
N ALA A 259 -17.43 -12.48 -3.23
CA ALA A 259 -17.76 -12.21 -1.83
C ALA A 259 -16.57 -12.46 -0.87
N GLU A 260 -15.61 -13.28 -1.31
CA GLU A 260 -14.36 -13.53 -0.59
C GLU A 260 -13.36 -12.36 -0.76
N GLU A 261 -13.39 -11.64 -1.89
CA GLU A 261 -12.51 -10.49 -2.13
C GLU A 261 -12.76 -9.29 -1.19
N GLU A 262 -13.98 -9.13 -0.66
CA GLU A 262 -14.29 -8.10 0.35
C GLU A 262 -13.90 -8.56 1.78
N THR A 263 -13.66 -9.86 1.98
CA THR A 263 -13.26 -10.44 3.28
C THR A 263 -11.78 -10.85 3.35
N ILE A 264 -11.09 -11.03 2.22
CA ILE A 264 -9.65 -11.31 2.13
C ILE A 264 -8.80 -10.04 2.32
N GLU A 265 -9.36 -8.84 2.20
CA GLU A 265 -8.72 -7.61 2.70
C GLU A 265 -8.44 -7.63 4.22
N ALA A 266 -8.90 -8.67 4.94
CA ALA A 266 -8.56 -8.97 6.32
C ALA A 266 -7.62 -10.19 6.51
N ALA A 267 -6.86 -10.60 5.49
CA ALA A 267 -5.74 -11.53 5.68
C ALA A 267 -4.57 -10.80 6.37
N LEU A 268 -4.26 -11.20 7.61
CA LEU A 268 -3.32 -10.56 8.53
C LEU A 268 -2.14 -9.85 7.84
N THR A 269 -2.16 -8.53 7.91
CA THR A 269 -1.07 -7.71 7.40
C THR A 269 0.21 -7.99 8.19
N LEU A 270 1.40 -7.68 7.64
CA LEU A 270 2.65 -7.71 8.43
C LEU A 270 2.55 -6.90 9.72
N ALA A 271 1.69 -5.86 9.74
CA ALA A 271 1.41 -5.10 10.94
C ALA A 271 0.65 -5.93 11.99
N ASP A 272 -0.30 -6.77 11.57
CA ASP A 272 -1.04 -7.67 12.46
C ASP A 272 -0.16 -8.81 12.96
N ALA A 273 0.64 -9.44 12.09
CA ALA A 273 1.62 -10.46 12.48
C ALA A 273 2.67 -9.90 13.48
N ARG A 274 3.07 -8.63 13.31
CA ARG A 274 3.96 -7.93 14.26
C ARG A 274 3.25 -7.69 15.60
N ILE A 275 2.00 -7.25 15.59
CA ILE A 275 1.21 -7.03 16.81
C ILE A 275 1.06 -8.34 17.59
N GLU A 276 0.72 -9.44 16.91
CA GLU A 276 0.60 -10.75 17.52
C GLU A 276 1.93 -11.23 18.11
N THR A 277 3.02 -11.08 17.36
CA THR A 277 4.36 -11.47 17.83
C THR A 277 4.77 -10.65 19.06
N VAL A 278 4.59 -9.33 19.05
CA VAL A 278 4.92 -8.46 20.19
C VAL A 278 4.05 -8.79 21.40
N ALA A 279 2.74 -8.96 21.21
CA ALA A 279 1.82 -9.33 22.28
C ALA A 279 2.17 -10.69 22.90
N ARG A 280 2.53 -11.69 22.07
CA ARG A 280 2.98 -13.00 22.53
C ARG A 280 4.27 -12.90 23.33
N MET A 281 5.29 -12.21 22.82
CA MET A 281 6.56 -12.00 23.52
C MET A 281 6.37 -11.31 24.88
N ILE A 282 5.50 -10.30 24.94
CA ILE A 282 5.15 -9.62 26.19
C ILE A 282 4.46 -10.58 27.16
N SER A 283 3.52 -11.39 26.68
CA SER A 283 2.84 -12.40 27.50
C SER A 283 3.83 -13.43 28.07
N GLU A 284 4.77 -13.90 27.25
CA GLU A 284 5.81 -14.87 27.62
C GLU A 284 6.85 -14.28 28.59
N SER A 285 7.13 -12.98 28.50
CA SER A 285 8.10 -12.30 29.38
C SER A 285 7.66 -12.24 30.85
N GLY A 286 6.38 -12.51 31.15
CA GLY A 286 5.83 -12.37 32.50
C GLY A 286 5.73 -10.92 32.99
N ALA A 287 5.91 -9.93 32.11
CA ALA A 287 5.73 -8.53 32.45
C ALA A 287 4.31 -8.28 32.97
N ARG A 288 4.20 -7.46 34.02
CA ARG A 288 2.91 -7.01 34.57
C ARG A 288 2.53 -5.61 34.13
N ARG A 289 3.46 -4.88 33.51
CA ARG A 289 3.26 -3.48 33.10
C ARG A 289 3.93 -3.22 31.77
N VAL A 290 3.26 -2.52 30.87
CA VAL A 290 3.75 -2.20 29.52
C VAL A 290 3.53 -0.72 29.21
N LEU A 291 4.56 -0.10 28.63
CA LEU A 291 4.50 1.23 28.04
C LEU A 291 4.73 1.12 26.53
N ASP A 292 3.74 1.52 25.75
CA ASP A 292 3.76 1.58 24.29
C ASP A 292 4.10 3.01 23.86
N LEU A 293 5.29 3.19 23.28
CA LEU A 293 5.85 4.47 22.87
C LEU A 293 5.58 4.70 21.39
N GLY A 294 4.69 5.64 21.07
CA GLY A 294 4.15 5.80 19.71
C GLY A 294 2.97 4.87 19.46
N CYS A 295 2.02 4.82 20.40
CA CYS A 295 0.92 3.87 20.36
C CYS A 295 -0.07 4.09 19.20
N GLY A 296 0.04 5.21 18.49
CA GLY A 296 -0.77 5.55 17.32
C GLY A 296 -2.26 5.46 17.62
N GLU A 297 -2.98 4.75 16.76
CA GLU A 297 -4.43 4.54 16.89
C GLU A 297 -4.80 3.36 17.81
N GLY A 298 -3.85 2.86 18.62
CA GLY A 298 -4.10 1.89 19.69
C GLY A 298 -4.25 0.43 19.26
N LYS A 299 -3.75 0.04 18.07
CA LYS A 299 -3.86 -1.35 17.57
C LYS A 299 -3.16 -2.36 18.49
N LEU A 300 -1.92 -2.07 18.91
CA LEU A 300 -1.19 -2.92 19.85
C LEU A 300 -1.84 -2.91 21.24
N LEU A 301 -2.25 -1.74 21.74
CA LEU A 301 -2.95 -1.61 23.01
C LEU A 301 -4.20 -2.49 23.10
N LYS A 302 -4.93 -2.64 22.00
CA LYS A 302 -6.11 -3.53 21.92
C LYS A 302 -5.72 -5.00 22.12
N ALA A 303 -4.64 -5.45 21.49
CA ALA A 303 -4.12 -6.80 21.70
C ALA A 303 -3.61 -7.00 23.14
N LEU A 304 -2.91 -6.01 23.71
CA LEU A 304 -2.40 -6.07 25.08
C LEU A 304 -3.53 -6.12 26.13
N LEU A 305 -4.68 -5.47 25.90
CA LEU A 305 -5.82 -5.54 26.82
C LEU A 305 -6.34 -6.96 27.05
N ALA A 306 -6.21 -7.83 26.04
CA ALA A 306 -6.61 -9.23 26.11
C ALA A 306 -5.70 -10.07 27.03
N ILE A 307 -4.46 -9.64 27.24
CA ILE A 307 -3.49 -10.32 28.11
C ILE A 307 -3.85 -10.02 29.57
N ARG A 308 -4.45 -11.00 30.27
CA ARG A 308 -4.98 -10.81 31.64
C ARG A 308 -3.91 -10.58 32.72
N SER A 309 -2.66 -10.99 32.47
CA SER A 309 -1.53 -10.84 33.40
C SER A 309 -0.98 -9.40 33.47
N LEU A 310 -1.35 -8.52 32.54
CA LEU A 310 -0.97 -7.12 32.56
C LEU A 310 -1.84 -6.33 33.54
N ASP A 311 -1.23 -5.80 34.60
CA ASP A 311 -1.87 -4.95 35.60
C ASP A 311 -1.99 -3.49 35.11
N GLU A 312 -1.07 -3.04 34.25
CA GLU A 312 -1.01 -1.65 33.78
C GLU A 312 -0.52 -1.57 32.31
N ILE A 313 -1.29 -0.91 31.45
CA ILE A 313 -1.03 -0.69 30.04
C ILE A 313 -1.08 0.82 29.79
N VAL A 314 0.02 1.37 29.29
CA VAL A 314 0.12 2.80 29.02
C VAL A 314 0.47 3.02 27.56
N GLY A 315 -0.39 3.73 26.84
CA GLY A 315 -0.09 4.22 25.49
C GLY A 315 0.36 5.67 25.53
N LEU A 316 1.44 6.00 24.83
CA LEU A 316 1.92 7.37 24.67
C LEU A 316 2.07 7.70 23.19
N ASP A 317 1.55 8.85 22.75
CA ASP A 317 1.74 9.34 21.38
C ASP A 317 1.86 10.87 21.36
N VAL A 318 2.52 11.40 20.32
CA VAL A 318 2.69 12.83 20.08
C VAL A 318 1.45 13.47 19.43
N SER A 319 0.62 12.66 18.78
CA SER A 319 -0.58 13.09 18.08
C SER A 319 -1.80 12.95 18.98
N SER A 320 -2.39 14.08 19.38
CA SER A 320 -3.66 14.10 20.12
C SER A 320 -4.78 13.42 19.31
N ARG A 321 -4.79 13.63 17.98
CA ARG A 321 -5.75 12.98 17.07
C ARG A 321 -5.64 11.46 17.08
N SER A 322 -4.43 10.91 17.12
CA SER A 322 -4.22 9.46 17.18
C SER A 322 -4.74 8.89 18.51
N LEU A 323 -4.55 9.61 19.61
CA LEU A 323 -5.05 9.23 20.93
C LEU A 323 -6.59 9.31 21.03
N GLU A 324 -7.23 10.28 20.39
CA GLU A 324 -8.70 10.33 20.28
C GLU A 324 -9.26 9.14 19.50
N ILE A 325 -8.61 8.77 18.39
CA ILE A 325 -8.98 7.58 17.60
C ILE A 325 -8.75 6.31 18.42
N ALA A 326 -7.61 6.21 19.14
CA ALA A 326 -7.31 5.09 20.01
C ALA A 326 -8.35 4.94 21.13
N ALA A 327 -8.73 6.03 21.79
CA ALA A 327 -9.75 6.03 22.83
C ALA A 327 -11.10 5.50 22.32
N LYS A 328 -11.52 5.95 21.13
CA LYS A 328 -12.75 5.49 20.47
C LYS A 328 -12.67 4.01 20.10
N ARG A 329 -11.55 3.55 19.50
CA ARG A 329 -11.36 2.15 19.08
C ARG A 329 -11.26 1.16 20.24
N LEU A 330 -10.66 1.60 21.34
CA LEU A 330 -10.57 0.83 22.58
C LEU A 330 -11.87 0.90 23.39
N ALA A 331 -12.82 1.73 22.96
CA ALA A 331 -14.10 1.99 23.61
C ALA A 331 -13.94 2.31 25.11
N LEU A 332 -12.96 3.17 25.44
CA LEU A 332 -12.57 3.43 26.84
C LEU A 332 -13.76 3.83 27.74
N ASP A 333 -14.72 4.58 27.20
CA ASP A 333 -15.92 5.04 27.92
C ASP A 333 -16.93 3.92 28.20
N ARG A 334 -16.80 2.77 27.53
CA ARG A 334 -17.70 1.61 27.63
C ARG A 334 -17.00 0.39 28.24
N LEU A 335 -15.73 0.49 28.61
CA LEU A 335 -15.00 -0.63 29.19
C LEU A 335 -15.52 -0.95 30.61
N PRO A 336 -15.61 -2.24 30.97
CA PRO A 336 -15.87 -2.63 32.35
C PRO A 336 -14.83 -2.04 33.30
N GLU A 337 -15.22 -1.64 34.51
CA GLU A 337 -14.34 -0.91 35.46
C GLU A 337 -12.97 -1.57 35.64
N ARG A 338 -12.93 -2.91 35.69
CA ARG A 338 -11.70 -3.66 35.88
C ARG A 338 -10.74 -3.55 34.68
N GLN A 339 -11.26 -3.41 33.46
CA GLN A 339 -10.44 -3.19 32.27
C GLN A 339 -10.09 -1.71 32.08
N ALA A 340 -11.03 -0.80 32.36
CA ALA A 340 -10.78 0.64 32.30
C ALA A 340 -9.65 1.09 33.23
N ARG A 341 -9.54 0.50 34.43
CA ARG A 341 -8.46 0.81 35.38
C ARG A 341 -7.07 0.35 34.91
N ARG A 342 -7.00 -0.58 33.96
CA ARG A 342 -5.74 -1.18 33.47
C ARG A 342 -5.11 -0.39 32.33
N ILE A 343 -5.83 0.48 31.64
CA ILE A 343 -5.33 1.18 30.45
C ILE A 343 -5.36 2.70 30.60
N ARG A 344 -4.29 3.38 30.16
CA ARG A 344 -4.18 4.85 30.15
C ARG A 344 -3.53 5.33 28.86
N LEU A 345 -3.99 6.47 28.35
CA LEU A 345 -3.41 7.16 27.21
C LEU A 345 -2.80 8.49 27.66
N PHE A 346 -1.57 8.78 27.22
CA PHE A 346 -0.88 10.04 27.49
C PHE A 346 -0.46 10.72 26.19
N HIS A 347 -0.76 12.01 26.10
CA HIS A 347 -0.17 12.86 25.08
C HIS A 347 1.24 13.29 25.51
N GLY A 348 2.25 12.96 24.71
CA GLY A 348 3.64 13.27 24.98
C GLY A 348 4.61 12.69 23.94
N SER A 349 5.86 13.16 23.95
CA SER A 349 6.87 12.78 22.94
C SER A 349 8.07 12.07 23.56
N LEU A 350 8.51 10.96 22.96
CA LEU A 350 9.69 10.20 23.39
C LEU A 350 10.93 11.09 23.58
N LEU A 351 11.03 12.19 22.81
CA LEU A 351 12.15 13.12 22.79
C LEU A 351 12.23 14.05 24.02
N TYR A 352 11.15 14.20 24.79
CA TYR A 352 11.12 15.05 25.99
C TYR A 352 11.03 14.22 27.27
N ARG A 353 11.83 14.56 28.27
CA ARG A 353 11.77 13.95 29.61
C ARG A 353 10.47 14.36 30.30
N ASP A 354 9.51 13.45 30.35
CA ASP A 354 8.25 13.62 31.07
C ASP A 354 8.30 12.86 32.41
N SER A 355 8.15 13.57 33.52
CA SER A 355 8.20 13.01 34.87
C SER A 355 7.07 12.00 35.14
N ARG A 356 5.97 12.04 34.37
CA ARG A 356 4.88 11.04 34.38
C ARG A 356 5.32 9.66 33.85
N ARG A 357 6.48 9.57 33.19
CA ARG A 357 7.11 8.29 32.79
C ARG A 357 7.82 7.58 33.94
N SER A 358 8.13 8.29 35.02
CA SER A 358 8.72 7.72 36.23
C SER A 358 7.64 7.11 37.14
N ARG A 359 8.03 6.10 37.95
CA ARG A 359 7.13 5.44 38.90
C ARG A 359 6.45 6.41 39.87
N ARG A 360 7.13 7.51 40.26
CA ARG A 360 6.60 8.57 41.14
C ARG A 360 5.58 9.50 40.47
N GLY A 361 5.68 9.72 39.15
CA GLY A 361 4.78 10.62 38.42
C GLY A 361 3.42 10.02 38.07
N ARG A 362 3.26 8.68 38.19
CA ARG A 362 2.00 7.97 37.91
C ARG A 362 1.03 7.91 39.09
N ASP A 363 1.53 8.13 40.31
CA ASP A 363 0.71 8.13 41.54
C ASP A 363 0.02 9.48 41.79
N SER A 364 0.55 10.59 41.23
CA SER A 364 0.03 11.95 41.41
C SER A 364 -1.10 12.35 40.44
N ALA A 365 -1.41 11.53 39.43
CA ALA A 365 -2.48 11.79 38.46
C ALA A 365 -3.85 11.19 38.87
N ARG A 366 -4.05 10.91 40.15
CA ARG A 366 -5.28 10.33 40.70
C ARG A 366 -6.26 11.42 41.12
N SER A 367 -6.76 12.22 40.18
CA SER A 367 -7.92 13.09 40.44
C SER A 367 -8.71 13.33 39.15
N PRO A 368 -10.01 13.00 39.09
CA PRO A 368 -10.81 13.26 37.92
C PRO A 368 -11.28 14.72 37.92
N ASN A 369 -11.15 15.35 36.75
CA ASN A 369 -12.03 16.40 36.24
C ASN A 369 -12.50 17.48 37.25
N ARG A 370 -11.71 18.55 37.39
CA ARG A 370 -12.24 19.87 37.77
C ARG A 370 -11.62 20.94 36.89
N SER A 371 -12.46 21.55 36.06
CA SER A 371 -12.19 22.82 35.40
C SER A 371 -11.80 23.87 36.45
N PRO A 372 -10.77 24.72 36.22
CA PRO A 372 -10.61 25.92 37.02
C PRO A 372 -11.65 26.97 36.58
N PRO A 373 -12.25 27.73 37.51
CA PRO A 373 -13.18 28.79 37.17
C PRO A 373 -12.43 29.96 36.55
N GLY A 374 -13.13 30.70 35.68
CA GLY A 374 -12.60 31.86 34.97
C GLY A 374 -12.00 32.92 35.90
N GLY A 375 -10.82 33.39 35.52
CA GLY A 375 -10.21 34.61 36.01
C GLY A 375 -9.84 35.47 34.80
N THR A 376 -10.32 36.70 34.79
CA THR A 376 -10.07 37.73 33.78
C THR A 376 -8.57 38.07 33.66
N PRO A 377 -8.08 38.49 32.49
CA PRO A 377 -6.67 38.86 32.34
C PRO A 377 -6.46 40.34 32.71
N THR A 378 -5.63 40.60 33.71
CA THR A 378 -4.94 41.89 33.90
C THR A 378 -3.50 41.77 33.41
N PRO A 379 -2.94 42.76 32.69
CA PRO A 379 -1.62 42.63 32.09
C PRO A 379 -0.53 43.07 33.08
N PRO A 380 0.69 42.47 33.07
CA PRO A 380 1.82 43.07 33.76
C PRO A 380 2.65 43.94 32.82
N GLY A 381 2.92 45.15 33.30
CA GLY A 381 3.79 46.14 32.67
C GLY A 381 5.26 45.74 32.65
N ARG A 382 5.98 46.41 31.74
CA ARG A 382 7.43 46.36 31.56
C ARG A 382 8.14 47.28 32.55
N SER A 383 9.22 46.77 33.15
CA SER A 383 10.49 47.44 33.50
C SER A 383 11.16 46.51 34.53
N GLY A 384 12.40 46.06 34.46
CA GLY A 384 13.64 46.68 34.01
C GLY A 384 14.68 46.31 35.08
N GLY A 385 15.89 45.84 34.71
CA GLY A 385 16.91 45.51 35.71
C GLY A 385 17.95 44.51 35.24
N VAL A 386 18.98 45.03 34.59
CA VAL A 386 20.24 44.34 34.26
C VAL A 386 21.09 44.21 35.53
N ALA A 387 21.66 43.03 35.80
CA ALA A 387 22.90 42.90 36.57
C ALA A 387 23.62 41.57 36.27
N THR A 388 24.80 41.72 35.69
CA THR A 388 25.83 40.72 35.42
C THR A 388 26.54 40.25 36.70
N ARG A 389 26.88 38.95 36.84
CA ARG A 389 28.15 38.48 37.42
C ARG A 389 28.41 36.98 37.21
N THR A 390 29.64 36.70 36.80
CA THR A 390 30.31 35.43 36.50
C THR A 390 30.84 34.70 37.77
N PRO A 391 31.43 33.48 37.66
CA PRO A 391 31.21 32.37 38.59
C PRO A 391 32.27 32.21 39.69
N ARG A 392 31.97 31.40 40.72
CA ARG A 392 32.96 30.85 41.64
C ARG A 392 32.87 29.32 41.69
N ALA A 393 34.03 28.70 41.47
CA ALA A 393 34.31 27.29 41.73
C ALA A 393 34.51 27.01 43.22
N GLY A 394 34.24 25.79 43.68
CA GLY A 394 34.72 25.33 44.98
C GLY A 394 34.06 24.08 45.57
N ARG A 395 34.78 22.96 45.45
CA ARG A 395 34.98 21.87 46.43
C ARG A 395 34.01 20.68 46.49
N CYS A 396 34.66 19.52 46.36
CA CYS A 396 34.25 18.16 46.72
C CYS A 396 34.31 17.91 48.23
N ASP A 397 33.40 17.08 48.74
CA ASP A 397 33.57 15.96 49.71
C ASP A 397 32.23 15.69 50.42
N PRO A 398 32.03 14.54 51.10
CA PRO A 398 32.34 13.16 50.74
C PRO A 398 31.03 12.31 50.69
N GLY A 399 31.08 11.11 50.12
CA GLY A 399 29.92 10.21 50.11
C GLY A 399 29.60 9.60 51.48
N PRO A 400 28.38 9.07 51.67
CA PRO A 400 28.14 7.99 52.62
C PRO A 400 27.88 6.66 51.89
N GLN A 401 28.57 5.60 52.31
CA GLN A 401 28.13 4.21 52.10
C GLN A 401 27.05 3.82 53.16
N PRO A 402 26.55 2.58 53.19
CA PRO A 402 25.56 2.01 52.26
C PRO A 402 24.32 1.57 53.05
N GLU A 403 23.14 2.12 52.75
CA GLU A 403 21.89 1.60 53.33
C GLU A 403 21.35 0.43 52.49
N GLN A 404 21.35 -0.75 53.12
CA GLN A 404 20.59 -1.92 52.68
C GLN A 404 19.10 -1.59 52.64
N LEU A 405 18.53 -1.51 51.44
CA LEU A 405 17.09 -1.59 51.22
C LEU A 405 16.83 -2.58 50.09
N GLY A 406 16.63 -3.83 50.47
CA GLY A 406 16.07 -4.85 49.61
C GLY A 406 14.70 -4.41 49.11
N ARG A 407 14.61 -4.11 47.82
CA ARG A 407 13.36 -4.11 47.06
C ARG A 407 13.62 -4.69 45.69
N THR A 408 12.96 -5.82 45.47
CA THR A 408 12.89 -6.54 44.21
C THR A 408 12.51 -5.60 43.06
N ASP A 409 13.45 -5.41 42.14
CA ASP A 409 13.19 -4.76 40.86
C ASP A 409 12.13 -5.56 40.11
N ARG A 410 11.04 -4.89 39.74
CA ARG A 410 9.96 -5.50 38.95
C ARG A 410 10.22 -5.17 37.47
N PRO A 411 10.22 -6.17 36.56
CA PRO A 411 10.58 -5.93 35.17
C PRO A 411 9.55 -5.02 34.50
N SER A 412 10.05 -3.96 33.84
CA SER A 412 9.27 -3.06 32.98
C SER A 412 9.83 -3.17 31.57
N ILE A 413 8.97 -3.42 30.58
CA ILE A 413 9.36 -3.52 29.17
C ILE A 413 8.93 -2.25 28.45
N TYR A 414 9.85 -1.70 27.66
CA TYR A 414 9.62 -0.59 26.75
C TYR A 414 9.57 -1.16 25.33
N CYS A 415 8.46 -0.95 24.62
CA CYS A 415 8.36 -1.23 23.19
C CYS A 415 8.42 0.11 22.43
N ALA A 416 9.23 0.13 21.37
CA ALA A 416 9.31 1.20 20.39
C ALA A 416 8.87 0.67 19.02
#